data_AF-A0A838Z6I4-F1
#
_entry.id   AF-A0A838Z6I4-F1
#
_cell.length_a   1.000
_cell.length_b   1.000
_cell.length_c   1.000
_cell.angle_alpha   90.00
_cell.angle_beta   90.00
_cell.angle_gamma   90.00
#
_symmetry.space_group_name_H-M   'P 1'
#
loop_
_entity.id
_entity.type
_entity.pdbx_description
1 polymer ?
#
loop_
_entity_poly.entity_id
_entity_poly.type
_entity_poly.pdbx_seq_one_letter_code
_entity_poly.pdbx_strand_id
1 'polypeptide(L)'
;MKTCSLIANIIMLVILIPSALGAIMSPFVFDSGASNRTWWIFGTLVALPILIILSQIVSWIAYVRHNYDFAFKVSLLPVLDILMIIVLFAVSSDLK
;
A
#
# COMPACT_ATOMS: atom_id res chain seq x y z
N MET A 1 -4.24 21.12 7.57
CA MET A 1 -4.44 19.66 7.69
C MET A 1 -5.66 19.13 6.93
N LYS A 2 -6.84 19.79 6.99
CA LYS A 2 -8.06 19.30 6.30
C LYS A 2 -7.86 19.02 4.80
N THR A 3 -7.37 20.00 4.04
CA THR A 3 -7.12 19.85 2.59
C THR A 3 -6.06 18.78 2.29
N CYS A 4 -4.98 18.73 3.07
CA CYS A 4 -3.93 17.72 2.93
C CYS A 4 -4.46 16.30 3.15
N SER A 5 -5.30 16.10 4.17
CA SER A 5 -5.95 14.81 4.43
C SER A 5 -6.88 14.39 3.30
N LEU A 6 -7.65 15.34 2.75
CA LEU A 6 -8.50 15.07 1.59
C LEU A 6 -7.68 14.64 0.36
N ILE A 7 -6.63 15.40 0.05
CA ILE A 7 -5.72 15.10 -1.08
C ILE A 7 -5.09 13.73 -0.90
N ALA A 8 -4.56 13.42 0.29
CA ALA A 8 -3.94 12.13 0.58
C ALA A 8 -4.92 10.97 0.40
N ASN A 9 -6.16 11.10 0.89
CA ASN A 9 -7.19 10.07 0.68
C ASN A 9 -7.53 9.86 -0.79
N ILE A 10 -7.67 10.94 -1.57
CA ILE A 10 -7.93 10.83 -3.02
C ILE A 10 -6.78 10.11 -3.73
N ILE A 11 -5.53 10.48 -3.42
CA ILE A 11 -4.35 9.82 -4.00
C ILE A 11 -4.35 8.32 -3.65
N MET A 12 -4.62 7.96 -2.40
CA MET A 12 -4.66 6.55 -1.99
C MET A 12 -5.77 5.76 -2.69
N LEU A 13 -6.93 6.37 -2.93
CA LEU A 13 -8.01 5.75 -3.72
C LEU A 13 -7.59 5.53 -5.18
N VAL A 14 -6.84 6.46 -5.77
CA VAL A 14 -6.31 6.27 -7.14
C VAL A 14 -5.28 5.14 -7.16
N ILE A 15 -4.39 5.06 -6.16
CA ILE A 15 -3.38 3.99 -6.02
C ILE A 15 -4.02 2.61 -5.78
N LEU A 16 -5.24 2.56 -5.22
CA LEU A 16 -5.94 1.30 -4.97
C LEU A 16 -6.07 0.46 -6.26
N ILE A 17 -6.36 1.09 -7.40
CA ILE A 17 -6.54 0.40 -8.68
C ILE A 17 -5.27 -0.36 -9.11
N PRO A 18 -4.10 0.29 -9.32
CA PRO A 18 -2.88 -0.43 -9.66
C PRO A 18 -2.43 -1.37 -8.55
N SER A 19 -2.69 -1.08 -7.27
CA SER A 19 -2.37 -2.02 -6.18
C SER A 19 -3.18 -3.32 -6.25
N ALA A 20 -4.46 -3.24 -6.62
CA ALA A 20 -5.31 -4.41 -6.77
C ALA A 20 -4.87 -5.27 -7.98
N LEU A 21 -4.49 -4.62 -9.09
CA LEU A 21 -3.89 -5.30 -10.23
C LEU A 21 -2.57 -5.99 -9.84
N GLY A 22 -1.71 -5.28 -9.10
CA GLY A 22 -0.47 -5.83 -8.55
C GLY A 22 -0.69 -7.05 -7.67
N ALA A 23 -1.72 -7.05 -6.82
CA ALA A 23 -2.09 -8.20 -5.99
C ALA A 23 -2.57 -9.40 -6.83
N ILE A 24 -3.41 -9.17 -7.84
CA ILE A 24 -3.90 -10.24 -8.74
C ILE A 24 -2.74 -10.87 -9.52
N MET A 25 -1.79 -10.05 -9.98
CA MET A 25 -0.62 -10.48 -10.73
C MET A 25 0.53 -10.96 -9.82
N SER A 26 0.43 -10.78 -8.50
CA SER A 26 1.51 -11.11 -7.57
C SER A 26 1.98 -12.58 -7.60
N PRO A 27 1.16 -13.60 -7.94
CA PRO A 27 1.66 -14.98 -8.04
C PRO A 27 2.75 -15.17 -9.11
N PHE A 28 2.81 -14.32 -10.15
CA PHE A 28 3.86 -14.42 -11.18
C PHE A 28 5.26 -14.16 -10.63
N VAL A 29 5.39 -13.59 -9.43
CA VAL A 29 6.71 -13.43 -8.79
C VAL A 29 7.38 -14.79 -8.50
N PHE A 30 6.59 -15.86 -8.35
CA PHE A 30 7.10 -17.20 -8.09
C PHE A 30 7.64 -17.92 -9.33
N ASP A 31 7.44 -17.37 -10.55
CA ASP A 31 8.04 -17.90 -11.78
C ASP A 31 9.57 -17.78 -11.75
N SER A 32 10.11 -16.85 -10.94
CA SER A 32 11.54 -16.72 -10.65
C SER A 32 12.07 -17.69 -9.58
N GLY A 33 11.18 -18.47 -8.95
CA GLY A 33 11.50 -19.41 -7.88
C GLY A 33 10.84 -19.07 -6.54
N ALA A 34 10.58 -20.10 -5.73
CA ALA A 34 10.03 -19.96 -4.39
C ALA A 34 11.16 -19.79 -3.35
N SER A 35 11.48 -18.55 -3.03
CA SER A 35 12.41 -18.16 -1.97
C SER A 35 11.68 -17.41 -0.86
N ASN A 36 12.30 -17.26 0.30
CA ASN A 36 11.73 -16.42 1.36
C ASN A 36 11.43 -15.00 0.86
N ARG A 37 12.26 -14.47 -0.04
CA ARG A 37 12.10 -13.11 -0.58
C ARG A 37 10.90 -12.99 -1.53
N THR A 38 10.64 -13.99 -2.39
CA THR A 38 9.45 -13.96 -3.25
C THR A 38 8.16 -14.06 -2.44
N TRP A 39 8.16 -14.77 -1.31
CA TRP A 39 7.05 -14.73 -0.34
C TRP A 39 6.85 -13.36 0.29
N TRP A 40 7.91 -12.64 0.67
CA TRP A 40 7.80 -11.28 1.19
C TRP A 40 7.23 -10.32 0.13
N ILE A 41 7.72 -10.40 -1.11
CA ILE A 41 7.22 -9.57 -2.22
C ILE A 41 5.73 -9.86 -2.46
N PHE A 42 5.36 -11.13 -2.61
CA PHE A 42 3.96 -11.55 -2.75
C PHE A 42 3.09 -11.01 -1.61
N GLY A 43 3.54 -11.20 -0.36
CA GLY A 43 2.82 -10.72 0.82
C GLY A 43 2.58 -9.22 0.81
N THR A 44 3.61 -8.42 0.48
CA THR A 44 3.48 -6.95 0.41
C THR A 44 2.58 -6.48 -0.74
N LEU A 45 2.62 -7.14 -1.91
CA LEU A 45 1.74 -6.80 -3.03
C LEU A 45 0.26 -7.07 -2.71
N VAL A 46 -0.03 -8.15 -1.98
CA VAL A 46 -1.39 -8.48 -1.52
C VAL A 46 -1.81 -7.60 -0.35
N ALA A 47 -0.91 -7.27 0.57
CA ALA A 47 -1.19 -6.43 1.72
C ALA A 47 -1.55 -4.99 1.35
N LEU A 48 -0.91 -4.42 0.33
CA LEU A 48 -1.10 -3.02 -0.06
C LEU A 48 -2.56 -2.61 -0.31
N PRO A 49 -3.34 -3.26 -1.20
CA PRO A 49 -4.75 -2.89 -1.41
C PRO A 49 -5.59 -3.05 -0.13
N ILE A 50 -5.32 -4.07 0.70
CA ILE A 50 -6.01 -4.30 1.97
C ILE A 50 -5.70 -3.14 2.93
N LEU A 51 -4.43 -2.75 3.04
CA LEU A 51 -3.98 -1.67 3.91
C LEU A 51 -4.54 -0.32 3.46
N ILE A 52 -4.63 -0.07 2.15
CA ILE A 52 -5.29 1.12 1.59
C ILE A 52 -6.75 1.18 2.03
N ILE A 53 -7.51 0.09 1.86
CA ILE A 53 -8.94 0.04 2.25
C ILE A 53 -9.11 0.29 3.75
N LEU A 54 -8.35 -0.40 4.59
CA LEU A 54 -8.41 -0.22 6.05
C LEU A 54 -8.04 1.20 6.47
N SER A 55 -6.98 1.75 5.88
CA SER A 55 -6.52 3.11 6.16
C SER A 55 -7.56 4.14 5.70
N GLN A 56 -8.23 3.93 4.56
CA GLN A 56 -9.32 4.79 4.12
C GLN A 56 -10.49 4.80 5.11
N ILE A 57 -10.94 3.63 5.58
CA ILE A 57 -12.03 3.53 6.56
C ILE A 57 -11.68 4.30 7.84
N VAL A 58 -10.50 4.04 8.41
CA VAL A 58 -10.07 4.68 9.67
C VAL A 58 -9.84 6.18 9.48
N SER A 59 -9.22 6.59 8.37
CA SER A 59 -8.99 8.00 8.00
C SER A 59 -10.31 8.76 7.86
N TRP A 60 -11.32 8.18 7.21
CA TRP A 60 -12.64 8.81 7.06
C TRP A 60 -13.37 8.97 8.40
N ILE A 61 -13.35 7.96 9.27
CA ILE A 61 -13.92 8.06 10.61
C ILE A 61 -13.27 9.20 11.40
N ALA A 62 -11.94 9.31 11.35
CA ALA A 62 -11.20 10.40 11.99
C ALA A 62 -11.52 11.78 11.39
N TYR A 63 -11.67 11.85 10.07
CA TYR A 63 -11.99 13.09 9.35
C TYR A 63 -13.38 13.61 9.72
N VAL A 64 -14.38 12.73 9.83
CA VAL A 64 -15.76 13.09 10.26
C VAL A 64 -15.76 13.58 11.72
N ARG A 65 -14.88 13.04 12.57
CA ARG A 65 -14.68 13.51 13.96
C ARG A 65 -13.84 14.79 14.05
N HIS A 66 -13.57 15.47 12.94
CA HIS A 66 -12.74 16.67 12.84
C HIS A 66 -11.27 16.49 13.28
N ASN A 67 -10.79 15.25 13.46
CA ASN A 67 -9.40 14.96 13.80
C ASN A 67 -8.56 14.82 12.53
N TYR A 68 -8.28 15.95 11.88
CA TYR A 68 -7.61 16.00 10.58
C TYR A 68 -6.14 15.59 10.61
N ASP A 69 -5.44 15.79 11.73
CA ASP A 69 -4.05 15.39 11.89
C ASP A 69 -3.93 13.86 11.92
N PHE A 70 -4.77 13.19 12.71
CA PHE A 70 -4.82 11.73 12.76
C PHE A 70 -5.30 11.13 11.43
N ALA A 71 -6.35 11.71 10.82
CA ALA A 71 -6.84 11.28 9.51
C ALA A 71 -5.72 11.33 8.44
N PHE A 72 -4.95 12.42 8.43
CA PHE A 72 -3.80 12.55 7.53
C PHE A 72 -2.72 11.48 7.81
N LYS A 73 -2.31 11.29 9.06
CA LYS A 73 -1.29 10.28 9.42
C LYS A 73 -1.71 8.87 9.03
N VAL A 74 -2.97 8.50 9.27
CA VAL A 74 -3.52 7.20 8.88
C VAL A 74 -3.53 7.04 7.35
N SER A 75 -3.90 8.09 6.61
CA SER A 75 -3.89 8.05 5.14
C SER A 75 -2.48 7.84 4.53
N LEU A 76 -1.42 8.07 5.31
CA LEU A 76 -0.04 7.84 4.88
C LEU A 76 0.49 6.44 5.23
N LEU A 77 -0.23 5.63 6.01
CA LEU A 77 0.22 4.28 6.36
C LEU A 77 0.55 3.39 5.13
N PRO A 78 -0.25 3.39 4.05
CA PRO A 78 0.07 2.61 2.85
C PRO A 78 1.39 3.02 2.17
N VAL A 79 1.88 4.25 2.41
CA VAL A 79 3.16 4.70 1.85
C VAL A 79 4.32 3.86 2.38
N LEU A 80 4.26 3.42 3.65
CA LEU A 80 5.29 2.56 4.23
C LEU A 80 5.38 1.22 3.49
N ASP A 81 4.23 0.66 3.11
CA ASP A 81 4.15 -0.59 2.36
C ASP A 81 4.64 -0.42 0.91
N ILE A 82 4.30 0.71 0.27
CA ILE A 82 4.86 1.08 -1.05
C ILE A 82 6.41 1.18 -1.00
N LEU A 83 6.94 1.83 0.04
CA LEU A 83 8.40 1.92 0.22
C LEU A 83 9.02 0.54 0.44
N MET A 84 8.36 -0.34 1.19
CA MET A 84 8.82 -1.71 1.41
C MET A 84 8.83 -2.51 0.10
N ILE A 85 7.79 -2.40 -0.73
CA ILE A 85 7.75 -3.01 -2.07
C ILE A 85 8.95 -2.54 -2.91
N ILE A 86 9.20 -1.22 -2.97
CA ILE A 86 10.34 -0.67 -3.73
C ILE A 86 11.67 -1.25 -3.24
N VAL A 87 11.87 -1.31 -1.93
CA VAL A 87 13.10 -1.86 -1.33
C VAL A 87 13.25 -3.34 -1.65
N LEU A 88 12.19 -4.13 -1.51
CA LEU A 88 12.21 -5.57 -1.78
C LEU A 88 12.55 -5.86 -3.24
N PHE A 89 11.98 -5.11 -4.19
CA PHE A 89 12.32 -5.25 -5.61
C PHE A 89 13.73 -4.74 -5.94
N ALA A 90 14.18 -3.62 -5.36
CA ALA A 90 15.50 -3.04 -5.64
C ALA A 90 16.67 -3.93 -5.17
N VAL A 91 16.49 -4.62 -4.05
CA VAL A 91 17.51 -5.51 -3.47
C VAL A 91 17.41 -6.94 -4.01
N SER A 92 16.35 -7.27 -4.77
CA SER A 92 16.22 -8.58 -5.40
C SER A 92 17.11 -8.68 -6.65
N SER A 93 18.32 -9.22 -6.47
CA SER A 93 19.22 -9.62 -7.56
C SER A 93 18.61 -10.72 -8.44
N ASP A 94 17.72 -11.52 -7.87
CA ASP A 94 17.15 -12.73 -8.49
C ASP A 94 16.01 -12.39 -9.49
N LEU A 95 15.56 -11.13 -9.51
CA LEU A 95 14.52 -10.60 -10.41
C LEU A 95 15.10 -9.70 -11.52
N LYS A 96 16.44 -9.59 -11.64
CA LYS A 96 17.13 -8.91 -12.74
C LYS A 96 17.55 -9.90 -13.80
#